data_AF-I6CNX0-F1
#
_entry.id   AF-I6CNX0-F1
#
_cell.length_a   1.000
_cell.length_b   1.000
_cell.length_c   1.000
_cell.angle_alpha   90.00
_cell.angle_beta   90.00
_cell.angle_gamma   90.00
#
_symmetry.space_group_name_H-M   'P 1'
#
loop_
_entity.id
_entity.type
_entity.pdbx_description
1 polymer ?
#
loop_
_entity_poly.entity_id
_entity_poly.type
_entity_poly.pdbx_seq_one_letter_code
_entity_poly.pdbx_strand_id
1 'polypeptide(L)'
;MVDSVIPSAVMAACLWQLPGIRTHLVAFDTSVVDLTADVADPVKLLMKVQLGGGTNIASAVEYGRQLIEQPAKSVIILVSDFYEGGSSSLLTHQVKKCVQSGIKVLGLAALDSTATPCYDRDTAQALVNVGAQIAAMTPGELASWLAENLQS
;
A
#
# COMPACT_ATOMS: atom_id res chain seq x y z
N MET A 1 -14.32 -8.98 3.18
CA MET A 1 -12.87 -8.92 3.46
C MET A 1 -12.05 -9.94 2.66
N VAL A 2 -12.56 -11.14 2.31
CA VAL A 2 -11.84 -12.07 1.41
C VAL A 2 -11.66 -11.50 -0.01
N ASP A 3 -12.62 -10.69 -0.49
CA ASP A 3 -12.56 -10.07 -1.83
C ASP A 3 -11.38 -9.10 -2.03
N SER A 4 -10.79 -8.55 -0.98
CA SER A 4 -9.68 -7.58 -1.09
C SER A 4 -8.28 -8.23 -1.05
N VAL A 5 -8.16 -9.48 -0.61
CA VAL A 5 -6.87 -10.19 -0.54
C VAL A 5 -6.37 -10.61 -1.93
N ILE A 6 -7.30 -10.96 -2.83
CA ILE A 6 -7.00 -11.42 -4.18
C ILE A 6 -6.41 -10.29 -5.05
N PRO A 7 -6.98 -9.06 -5.09
CA PRO A 7 -6.36 -7.93 -5.78
C PRO A 7 -4.97 -7.57 -5.26
N SER A 8 -4.74 -7.63 -3.95
CA SER A 8 -3.44 -7.30 -3.33
C SER A 8 -2.35 -8.31 -3.66
N ALA A 9 -2.67 -9.61 -3.68
CA ALA A 9 -1.71 -10.65 -4.08
C ALA A 9 -1.35 -10.57 -5.58
N VAL A 10 -2.34 -10.26 -6.43
CA VAL A 10 -2.12 -10.04 -7.87
C VAL A 10 -1.29 -8.78 -8.11
N MET A 11 -1.58 -7.67 -7.41
CA MET A 11 -0.75 -6.46 -7.45
C MET A 11 0.69 -6.78 -7.04
N ALA A 12 0.89 -7.44 -5.91
CA ALA A 12 2.22 -7.78 -5.43
C ALA A 12 3.03 -8.63 -6.44
N ALA A 13 2.39 -9.59 -7.09
CA ALA A 13 3.00 -10.42 -8.13
C ALA A 13 3.39 -9.60 -9.37
N CYS A 14 2.58 -8.62 -9.77
CA CYS A 14 2.90 -7.71 -10.87
C CYS A 14 4.10 -6.81 -10.55
N LEU A 15 4.24 -6.35 -9.30
CA LEU A 15 5.32 -5.47 -8.86
C LEU A 15 6.66 -6.17 -8.68
N TRP A 16 6.65 -7.45 -8.33
CA TRP A 16 7.87 -8.22 -8.08
C TRP A 16 8.75 -8.41 -9.33
N GLN A 17 8.17 -8.32 -10.53
CA GLN A 17 8.91 -8.53 -11.78
C GLN A 17 9.63 -7.28 -12.31
N LEU A 18 9.62 -6.16 -11.58
CA LEU A 18 10.31 -4.94 -12.03
C LEU A 18 11.83 -5.07 -11.85
N PRO A 19 12.63 -5.10 -12.93
CA PRO A 19 14.08 -5.28 -12.83
C PRO A 19 14.73 -4.08 -12.15
N GLY A 20 15.66 -4.34 -11.22
CA GLY A 20 16.44 -3.30 -10.54
C GLY A 20 15.78 -2.66 -9.31
N ILE A 21 14.65 -3.20 -8.85
CA ILE A 21 13.92 -2.68 -7.69
C ILE A 21 13.91 -3.73 -6.57
N ARG A 22 14.23 -3.29 -5.34
CA ARG A 22 14.04 -4.11 -4.14
C ARG A 22 12.63 -3.89 -3.62
N THR A 23 11.80 -4.91 -3.69
CA THR A 23 10.40 -4.84 -3.28
C THR A 23 10.22 -5.47 -1.90
N HIS A 24 9.47 -4.79 -1.04
CA HIS A 24 8.97 -5.35 0.22
C HIS A 24 7.46 -5.48 0.12
N LEU A 25 6.93 -6.65 0.49
CA LEU A 25 5.49 -6.87 0.54
C LEU A 25 5.07 -7.04 2.00
N VAL A 26 4.18 -6.17 2.45
CA VAL A 26 3.66 -6.18 3.81
C VAL A 26 2.15 -6.29 3.76
N ALA A 27 1.61 -7.32 4.40
CA ALA A 27 0.17 -7.45 4.63
C ALA A 27 -0.17 -6.93 6.03
N PHE A 28 -1.34 -6.33 6.18
CA PHE A 28 -1.75 -5.76 7.46
C PHE A 28 -3.26 -5.82 7.69
N ASP A 29 -3.62 -5.93 8.96
CA ASP A 29 -4.95 -5.76 9.54
C ASP A 29 -4.78 -4.96 10.85
N THR A 30 -5.10 -5.53 12.01
CA THR A 30 -4.63 -5.10 13.34
C THR A 30 -3.15 -5.40 13.60
N SER A 31 -2.56 -6.33 12.85
CA SER A 31 -1.17 -6.75 12.92
C SER A 31 -0.47 -6.48 11.58
N VAL A 32 0.88 -6.48 11.59
CA VAL A 32 1.69 -6.27 10.39
C VAL A 32 2.52 -7.53 10.13
N VAL A 33 2.42 -8.08 8.93
CA VAL A 33 3.10 -9.30 8.50
C VAL A 33 3.94 -9.00 7.26
N ASP A 34 5.25 -9.21 7.37
CA ASP A 34 6.16 -9.12 6.23
C ASP A 34 6.13 -10.42 5.41
N LEU A 35 5.68 -10.31 4.17
CA LEU A 35 5.55 -11.40 3.20
C LEU A 35 6.61 -11.29 2.08
N THR A 36 7.62 -10.44 2.24
CA THR A 36 8.67 -10.20 1.22
C THR A 36 9.33 -11.50 0.77
N ALA A 37 9.55 -12.46 1.68
CA ALA A 37 10.16 -13.75 1.37
C ALA A 37 9.23 -14.73 0.63
N ASP A 38 7.91 -14.52 0.69
CA ASP A 38 6.90 -15.41 0.12
C ASP A 38 6.31 -14.89 -1.20
N VAL A 39 6.68 -13.68 -1.63
CA VAL A 39 6.09 -13.03 -2.81
C VAL A 39 6.38 -13.75 -4.14
N ALA A 40 7.42 -14.59 -4.17
CA ALA A 40 7.71 -15.47 -5.31
C ALA A 40 6.72 -16.65 -5.44
N ASP A 41 5.91 -16.92 -4.40
CA ASP A 41 4.90 -17.96 -4.37
C ASP A 41 3.53 -17.37 -3.95
N PRO A 42 2.74 -16.87 -4.91
CA PRO A 42 1.46 -16.23 -4.63
C PRO A 42 0.44 -17.19 -3.99
N VAL A 43 0.56 -18.50 -4.18
CA VAL A 43 -0.32 -19.49 -3.55
C VAL A 43 -0.03 -19.60 -2.06
N LYS A 44 1.24 -19.66 -1.68
CA LYS A 44 1.68 -19.64 -0.28
C LYS A 44 1.32 -18.32 0.42
N LEU A 45 1.29 -17.23 -0.34
CA LEU A 45 0.85 -15.91 0.12
C LEU A 45 -0.63 -15.90 0.50
N LEU A 46 -1.49 -16.42 -0.39
CA LEU A 46 -2.93 -16.53 -0.15
C LEU A 46 -3.26 -17.40 1.08
N MET A 47 -2.43 -18.39 1.39
CA MET A 47 -2.63 -19.29 2.55
C MET A 47 -2.15 -18.70 3.89
N LYS A 48 -1.27 -17.68 3.88
CA LYS A 48 -0.69 -17.07 5.09
C LYS A 48 -1.47 -15.85 5.59
N VAL A 49 -2.29 -15.26 4.75
CA VAL A 49 -3.00 -14.01 5.05
C VAL A 49 -4.30 -14.34 5.79
N GLN A 50 -4.24 -14.36 7.11
CA GLN A 50 -5.41 -14.45 7.98
C GLN A 50 -5.63 -13.08 8.64
N LEU A 51 -6.26 -12.18 7.89
CA LEU A 51 -6.58 -10.81 8.34
C LEU A 51 -7.82 -10.84 9.23
N GLY A 52 -7.69 -10.33 10.46
CA GLY A 52 -8.75 -10.17 11.45
C GLY A 52 -9.62 -8.92 11.24
N GLY A 53 -10.61 -8.75 12.12
CA GLY A 53 -11.72 -7.79 11.96
C GLY A 53 -11.42 -6.31 12.24
N GLY A 54 -10.17 -5.86 12.10
CA GLY A 54 -9.80 -4.45 12.29
C GLY A 54 -8.63 -4.04 11.40
N THR A 55 -8.45 -2.74 11.21
CA THR A 55 -7.45 -2.17 10.30
C THR A 55 -6.60 -1.15 11.05
N ASN A 56 -5.28 -1.28 11.00
CA ASN A 56 -4.34 -0.32 11.56
C ASN A 56 -3.33 0.12 10.49
N ILE A 57 -3.78 1.05 9.64
CA ILE A 57 -3.01 1.51 8.48
C ILE A 57 -1.76 2.26 8.96
N ALA A 58 -1.90 3.05 10.02
CA ALA A 58 -0.80 3.82 10.59
C ALA A 58 0.41 2.95 10.99
N SER A 59 0.16 1.76 11.55
CA SER A 59 1.22 0.82 11.94
C SER A 59 1.91 0.19 10.74
N ALA A 60 1.15 -0.12 9.69
CA ALA A 60 1.70 -0.64 8.43
C ALA A 60 2.60 0.39 7.73
N VAL A 61 2.19 1.66 7.70
CA VAL A 61 2.99 2.76 7.13
C VAL A 61 4.29 2.95 7.91
N GLU A 62 4.23 2.93 9.24
CA GLU A 62 5.44 3.06 10.07
C GLU A 62 6.38 1.86 9.87
N TYR A 63 5.87 0.65 9.79
CA TYR A 63 6.68 -0.53 9.50
C TYR A 63 7.35 -0.46 8.12
N GLY A 64 6.58 -0.11 7.07
CA GLY A 64 7.13 0.07 5.73
C GLY A 64 8.21 1.14 5.67
N ARG A 65 8.05 2.23 6.42
CA ARG A 65 9.08 3.28 6.56
C ARG A 65 10.38 2.75 7.17
N GLN A 66 10.31 1.81 8.11
CA GLN A 66 11.49 1.22 8.77
C GLN A 66 12.27 0.28 7.84
N LEU A 67 11.63 -0.28 6.81
CA LEU A 67 12.28 -1.11 5.80
C LEU A 67 13.07 -0.30 4.77
N ILE A 68 12.84 1.02 4.69
CA ILE A 68 13.43 1.90 3.68
C ILE A 68 14.83 2.38 4.12
N GLU A 69 15.84 2.05 3.31
CA GLU A 69 17.22 2.49 3.50
C GLU A 69 17.53 3.85 2.83
N GLN A 70 16.92 4.12 1.67
CA GLN A 70 17.16 5.34 0.88
C GLN A 70 15.85 6.10 0.60
N PRO A 71 15.37 6.93 1.54
CA PRO A 71 14.08 7.63 1.44
C PRO A 71 13.81 8.30 0.09
N ALA A 72 14.77 9.11 -0.40
CA ALA A 72 14.64 9.86 -1.64
C ALA A 72 14.52 9.00 -2.93
N LYS A 73 14.83 7.71 -2.85
CA LYS A 73 14.72 6.74 -3.95
C LYS A 73 13.66 5.66 -3.69
N SER A 74 12.83 5.86 -2.67
CA SER A 74 11.86 4.85 -2.23
C SER A 74 10.43 5.32 -2.41
N VAL A 75 9.56 4.35 -2.64
CA VAL A 75 8.12 4.55 -2.74
C VAL A 75 7.41 3.61 -1.77
N ILE A 76 6.43 4.13 -1.03
CA ILE A 76 5.46 3.33 -0.28
C ILE A 76 4.15 3.35 -1.06
N ILE A 77 3.65 2.16 -1.38
CA ILE A 77 2.36 1.98 -2.04
C ILE A 77 1.40 1.37 -1.03
N LEU A 78 0.44 2.17 -0.58
CA LEU A 78 -0.61 1.77 0.35
C LEU A 78 -1.84 1.36 -0.44
N VAL A 79 -2.13 0.06 -0.49
CA VAL A 79 -3.35 -0.49 -1.10
C VAL A 79 -4.39 -0.68 0.00
N SER A 80 -5.41 0.17 0.04
CA SER A 80 -6.44 0.16 1.08
C SER A 80 -7.65 0.97 0.63
N ASP A 81 -8.81 0.65 1.19
CA ASP A 81 -10.01 1.48 1.18
C ASP A 81 -9.93 2.69 2.14
N PHE A 82 -8.77 2.93 2.76
CA PHE A 82 -8.47 4.04 3.67
C PHE A 82 -9.33 4.12 4.94
N TYR A 83 -10.14 3.09 5.23
CA TYR A 83 -10.85 3.01 6.50
C TYR A 83 -9.88 2.61 7.62
N GLU A 84 -9.38 3.63 8.34
CA GLU A 84 -8.52 3.45 9.50
C GLU A 84 -9.35 3.01 10.71
N GLY A 85 -9.03 1.85 11.28
CA GLY A 85 -9.64 1.37 12.53
C GLY A 85 -8.94 1.93 13.77
N GLY A 86 -7.74 2.49 13.61
CA GLY A 86 -7.00 3.24 14.62
C GLY A 86 -7.26 4.74 14.59
N SER A 87 -6.20 5.53 14.81
CA SER A 87 -6.27 6.99 14.84
C SER A 87 -5.91 7.57 13.47
N SER A 88 -6.87 8.22 12.80
CA SER A 88 -6.63 8.88 11.51
C SER A 88 -5.56 9.98 11.61
N SER A 89 -5.47 10.68 12.74
CA SER A 89 -4.41 11.69 12.96
C SER A 89 -3.02 11.06 13.08
N LEU A 90 -2.91 9.88 13.69
CA LEU A 90 -1.67 9.12 13.72
C LEU A 90 -1.27 8.70 12.30
N LEU A 91 -2.22 8.18 11.51
CA LEU A 91 -1.99 7.81 10.11
C LEU A 91 -1.48 9.02 9.30
N THR A 92 -2.17 10.16 9.36
CA THR A 92 -1.74 11.39 8.68
C THR A 92 -0.34 11.83 9.11
N HIS A 93 -0.02 11.72 10.40
CA HIS A 93 1.32 12.06 10.92
C HIS A 93 2.41 11.14 10.38
N GLN A 94 2.17 9.83 10.31
CA GLN A 94 3.14 8.88 9.77
C GLN A 94 3.38 9.07 8.28
N VAL A 95 2.31 9.33 7.51
CA VAL A 95 2.45 9.66 6.08
C VAL A 95 3.22 10.96 5.90
N LYS A 96 2.91 12.00 6.68
CA LYS A 96 3.65 13.27 6.64
C LYS A 96 5.14 13.07 6.89
N LYS A 97 5.52 12.25 7.88
CA LYS A 97 6.94 11.92 8.13
C LYS A 97 7.60 11.24 6.93
N CYS A 98 6.91 10.29 6.30
CA CYS A 98 7.42 9.62 5.11
C CYS A 98 7.69 10.63 4.00
N VAL A 99 6.70 11.46 3.66
CA VAL A 99 6.83 12.50 2.62
C VAL A 99 7.96 13.47 2.95
N GLN A 100 8.02 13.96 4.20
CA GLN A 100 9.08 14.88 4.64
C GLN A 100 10.48 14.26 4.61
N SER A 101 10.59 12.94 4.75
CA SER A 101 11.87 12.23 4.59
C SER A 101 12.29 12.02 3.14
N GLY A 102 11.42 12.36 2.17
CA GLY A 102 11.66 12.19 0.73
C GLY A 102 11.08 10.92 0.14
N ILE A 103 10.35 10.11 0.93
CA ILE A 103 9.65 8.92 0.43
C ILE A 103 8.42 9.37 -0.36
N LYS A 104 8.26 8.86 -1.59
CA LYS A 104 7.01 9.00 -2.34
C LYS A 104 5.94 8.11 -1.70
N VAL A 105 4.83 8.67 -1.24
CA VAL A 105 3.71 7.89 -0.68
C VAL A 105 2.54 7.90 -1.65
N LEU A 106 2.12 6.71 -2.07
CA LEU A 106 1.04 6.49 -3.02
C LEU A 106 -0.07 5.69 -2.34
N GLY A 107 -1.29 6.21 -2.36
CA GLY A 107 -2.47 5.49 -1.93
C GLY A 107 -3.24 4.95 -3.14
N LEU A 108 -3.57 3.66 -3.11
CA LEU A 108 -4.38 3.00 -4.12
C LEU A 108 -5.68 2.52 -3.50
N ALA A 109 -6.76 3.23 -3.84
CA ALA A 109 -8.09 2.79 -3.49
C ALA A 109 -8.49 1.59 -4.35
N ALA A 110 -8.96 0.53 -3.71
CA ALA A 110 -9.60 -0.57 -4.41
C ALA A 110 -10.89 -0.06 -5.10
N LEU A 111 -11.06 -0.44 -6.36
CA LEU A 111 -12.30 -0.25 -7.10
C LEU A 111 -13.20 -1.46 -6.85
N ASP A 112 -14.50 -1.24 -6.63
CA ASP A 112 -15.45 -2.35 -6.61
C ASP A 112 -15.71 -2.90 -8.04
N SER A 113 -16.47 -4.00 -8.15
CA SER A 113 -16.81 -4.63 -9.43
C SER A 113 -17.58 -3.71 -10.39
N THR A 114 -18.05 -2.55 -9.94
CA THR A 114 -18.73 -1.53 -10.75
C THR A 114 -17.85 -0.32 -11.08
N ALA A 115 -16.55 -0.40 -10.76
CA ALA A 115 -15.60 0.72 -10.87
C ALA A 115 -15.99 1.96 -10.04
N THR A 116 -16.82 1.77 -9.00
CA THR A 116 -17.11 2.84 -8.06
C THR A 116 -16.03 2.85 -6.99
N PRO A 117 -15.33 3.98 -6.77
CA PRO A 117 -14.37 4.09 -5.70
C PRO A 117 -15.07 4.01 -4.33
N CYS A 118 -14.86 2.91 -3.61
CA CYS A 118 -15.32 2.72 -2.24
C CYS A 118 -14.13 2.88 -1.30
N TYR A 119 -13.93 4.09 -0.78
CA TYR A 119 -12.88 4.40 0.18
C TYR A 119 -13.26 5.58 1.07
N ASP A 120 -12.62 5.70 2.24
CA ASP A 120 -12.77 6.86 3.12
C ASP A 120 -12.13 8.10 2.49
N ARG A 121 -12.98 8.97 1.95
CA ARG A 121 -12.57 10.20 1.25
C ARG A 121 -11.94 11.23 2.19
N ASP A 122 -12.36 11.27 3.45
CA ASP A 122 -11.84 12.25 4.41
C ASP A 122 -10.41 11.86 4.80
N THR A 123 -10.19 10.58 5.09
CA THR A 123 -8.84 10.05 5.34
C THR A 123 -7.96 10.22 4.09
N ALA A 124 -8.47 9.86 2.91
CA ALA A 124 -7.75 10.06 1.66
C ALA A 124 -7.34 11.53 1.45
N GLN A 125 -8.27 12.47 1.62
CA GLN A 125 -7.98 13.90 1.47
C GLN A 125 -6.96 14.39 2.51
N ALA A 126 -7.03 13.90 3.75
CA ALA A 126 -6.05 14.22 4.79
C ALA A 126 -4.63 13.76 4.41
N LEU A 127 -4.50 12.58 3.79
CA LEU A 127 -3.23 12.08 3.28
C LEU A 127 -2.70 12.91 2.11
N VAL A 128 -3.57 13.32 1.19
CA VAL A 128 -3.22 14.22 0.08
C VAL A 128 -2.71 15.56 0.60
N ASN A 129 -3.35 16.11 1.64
CA ASN A 129 -2.95 17.38 2.25
C ASN A 129 -1.55 17.35 2.88
N VAL A 130 -1.02 16.16 3.20
CA VAL A 130 0.35 16.00 3.70
C VAL A 130 1.34 15.51 2.64
N GLY A 131 0.91 15.46 1.38
CA GLY A 131 1.76 15.22 0.21
C GLY A 131 1.77 13.80 -0.33
N ALA A 132 0.85 12.93 0.13
CA ALA A 132 0.62 11.66 -0.56
C ALA A 132 -0.14 11.88 -1.88
N GLN A 133 0.00 10.96 -2.82
CA GLN A 133 -0.81 10.94 -4.04
C GLN A 133 -1.80 9.79 -3.94
N ILE A 134 -3.08 10.04 -4.21
CA ILE A 134 -4.10 8.99 -4.15
C ILE A 134 -4.69 8.80 -5.53
N ALA A 135 -4.76 7.54 -5.96
CA ALA A 135 -5.39 7.13 -7.19
C ALA A 135 -6.33 5.95 -6.92
N ALA A 136 -7.39 5.88 -7.72
CA ALA A 136 -8.22 4.69 -7.81
C ALA A 136 -7.92 4.05 -9.17
N MET A 137 -7.24 2.92 -9.17
CA MET A 137 -6.76 2.28 -10.39
C MET A 137 -6.71 0.76 -10.24
N THR A 138 -6.85 0.07 -11.36
CA THR A 138 -6.72 -1.38 -11.46
C THR A 138 -5.26 -1.82 -11.29
N PRO A 139 -4.98 -3.10 -10.98
CA PRO A 139 -3.61 -3.62 -10.88
C PRO A 139 -2.76 -3.39 -12.14
N GLY A 140 -3.37 -3.45 -13.33
CA GLY A 140 -2.67 -3.19 -14.60
C GLY A 140 -2.27 -1.73 -14.77
N GLU A 141 -3.15 -0.80 -14.42
CA GLU A 141 -2.86 0.64 -14.45
C GLU A 141 -1.75 1.02 -13.47
N LEU A 142 -1.70 0.37 -12.30
CA LEU A 142 -0.62 0.54 -11.34
C LEU A 142 0.74 0.15 -11.92
N ALA A 143 0.81 -1.03 -12.55
CA ALA A 143 2.05 -1.51 -13.15
C ALA A 143 2.58 -0.53 -14.20
N SER A 144 1.69 -0.01 -15.05
CA SER A 144 2.03 1.03 -16.04
C SER A 144 2.49 2.33 -15.38
N TRP A 145 1.76 2.81 -14.38
CA TRP A 145 2.09 4.05 -13.67
C TRP A 145 3.47 3.97 -13.00
N LEU A 146 3.81 2.83 -12.39
CA LEU A 146 5.12 2.64 -11.76
C LEU A 146 6.24 2.57 -12.77
N ALA A 147 6.02 1.95 -13.93
CA ALA A 147 6.99 1.95 -15.01
C ALA A 147 7.31 3.38 -15.48
N GLU A 148 6.31 4.27 -15.53
CA GLU A 148 6.49 5.68 -15.90
C GLU A 148 7.18 6.51 -14.79
N ASN A 149 6.78 6.32 -13.53
CA ASN A 149 7.17 7.20 -12.42
C ASN A 149 8.46 6.80 -11.68
N LEU A 150 8.94 5.57 -11.88
CA LEU A 150 10.20 5.07 -11.30
C LEU A 150 11.39 5.16 -12.28
N GLN A 151 11.14 5.39 -13.57
CA GLN A 151 12.20 5.63 -14.57
C GLN A 151 12.64 7.10 -14.65
N SER A 152 12.03 8.00 -13.87
CA SER A 152 12.25 9.45 -13.90
C SER A 152 13.15 9.95 -12.78
#